data_AF-A0A2R6P1K8-F1
#
_entry.id   AF-A0A2R6P1K8-F1
#
_cell.length_a   1.000
_cell.length_b   1.000
_cell.length_c   1.000
_cell.angle_alpha   90.00
_cell.angle_beta   90.00
_cell.angle_gamma   90.00
#
_symmetry.space_group_name_H-M   'P 1'
#
loop_
_entity.id
_entity.type
_entity.pdbx_description
1 polymer ?
#
loop_
_entity_poly.entity_id
_entity_poly.type
_entity_poly.pdbx_seq_one_letter_code
_entity_poly.pdbx_strand_id
1 'polypeptide(L)'
;MYSGGLPPHHVCNSNRRIMMATNPRLYQVWKGSNIFFLGGHLIFGPDFRSLFLTVCLIVVPVILFCAFISQRIVNEFPHHLGHLIIVLPAVFTTYIIIILFLASGKYPVPRNHHPPEPDDDVSRISTEWAGSQSGAQSLPPTKEVIVNGMVVRVKYCQTCMLYRSPRCSHCSICNNCVERFDHHCPWVGQCIEKV
;
A
#
# COMPACT_ATOMS: atom_id res chain seq x y z
N MET A 1 -57.56 2.88 -19.05
CA MET A 1 -58.03 3.76 -17.97
C MET A 1 -57.85 2.98 -16.67
N TYR A 2 -56.96 3.22 -15.71
CA TYR A 2 -56.06 4.31 -15.29
C TYR A 2 -54.80 3.61 -14.69
N SER A 3 -53.55 3.95 -15.04
CA SER A 3 -52.68 5.02 -14.48
C SER A 3 -52.55 5.03 -12.95
N GLY A 4 -51.35 4.71 -12.45
CA GLY A 4 -50.97 4.89 -11.05
C GLY A 4 -49.46 4.68 -10.84
N GLY A 5 -48.65 5.65 -11.32
CA GLY A 5 -47.21 5.68 -11.06
C GLY A 5 -46.92 6.06 -9.60
N LEU A 6 -46.03 5.33 -8.94
CA LEU A 6 -45.44 5.76 -7.67
C LEU A 6 -44.53 6.99 -7.91
N PRO A 7 -44.55 8.00 -7.03
CA PRO A 7 -43.67 9.15 -7.16
C PRO A 7 -42.22 8.75 -6.80
N PRO A 8 -41.20 9.37 -7.41
CA PRO A 8 -39.83 9.18 -6.97
C PRO A 8 -39.67 9.85 -5.60
N HIS A 9 -39.23 9.08 -4.61
CA HIS A 9 -38.81 9.61 -3.31
C HIS A 9 -37.74 10.69 -3.54
N HIS A 10 -38.14 11.95 -3.34
CA HIS A 10 -37.25 13.10 -3.33
C HIS A 10 -36.34 12.98 -2.09
N VAL A 11 -35.21 12.30 -2.22
CA VAL A 11 -34.17 12.29 -1.18
C VAL A 11 -33.63 13.72 -1.06
N CYS A 12 -33.96 14.38 0.06
CA CYS A 12 -33.54 15.74 0.36
C CYS A 12 -32.00 15.88 0.24
N ASN A 13 -31.52 16.93 -0.43
CA ASN A 13 -30.10 17.22 -0.63
C ASN A 13 -29.30 17.32 0.68
N SER A 14 -29.96 17.55 1.82
CA SER A 14 -29.36 17.51 3.15
C SER A 14 -28.87 16.10 3.51
N ASN A 15 -29.65 15.06 3.27
CA ASN A 15 -29.26 13.68 3.53
C ASN A 15 -28.12 13.22 2.60
N ARG A 16 -28.04 13.73 1.37
CA ARG A 16 -26.90 13.47 0.47
C ARG A 16 -25.60 14.09 1.01
N ARG A 17 -25.66 15.31 1.54
CA ARG A 17 -24.49 15.96 2.18
C ARG A 17 -24.10 15.27 3.49
N ILE A 18 -25.07 14.83 4.28
CA ILE A 18 -24.83 14.08 5.52
C ILE A 18 -24.23 12.72 5.20
N MET A 19 -24.78 11.93 4.26
CA MET A 19 -24.22 10.64 3.86
C MET A 19 -22.80 10.76 3.27
N MET A 20 -22.49 11.82 2.51
CA MET A 20 -21.12 12.08 2.05
C MET A 20 -20.18 12.53 3.17
N ALA A 21 -20.69 13.22 4.20
CA ALA A 21 -19.91 13.59 5.38
C ALA A 21 -19.72 12.43 6.37
N THR A 22 -20.52 11.36 6.29
CA THR A 22 -20.52 10.26 7.27
C THR A 22 -19.69 9.06 6.83
N ASN A 23 -19.21 9.01 5.58
CA ASN A 23 -18.23 8.01 5.19
C ASN A 23 -16.82 8.56 5.44
N PRO A 24 -16.16 8.14 6.54
CA PRO A 24 -14.79 8.58 6.79
C PRO A 24 -13.90 8.12 5.63
N ARG A 25 -13.00 8.99 5.19
CA ARG A 25 -12.05 8.66 4.13
C ARG A 25 -11.14 7.52 4.61
N LEU A 26 -10.72 6.63 3.71
CA LEU A 26 -9.94 5.42 4.05
C LEU A 26 -8.74 5.72 4.97
N TYR A 27 -8.01 6.82 4.74
CA TYR A 27 -6.86 7.21 5.57
C TYR A 27 -7.22 7.62 7.00
N GLN A 28 -8.47 8.04 7.28
CA GLN A 28 -8.93 8.45 8.60
C GLN A 28 -9.28 7.26 9.49
N VAL A 29 -9.71 6.15 8.88
CA VAL A 29 -10.06 4.89 9.56
C VAL A 29 -9.02 3.80 9.35
N TRP A 30 -7.88 4.15 8.75
CA TRP A 30 -6.84 3.19 8.43
C TRP A 30 -6.24 2.61 9.71
N LYS A 31 -6.50 1.32 9.94
CA LYS A 31 -5.87 0.57 11.02
C LYS A 31 -4.52 0.08 10.49
N GLY A 32 -3.42 0.68 10.92
CA GLY A 32 -2.06 0.35 10.46
C GLY A 32 -1.00 1.33 10.93
N SER A 33 0.27 1.02 10.67
CA SER A 33 1.40 1.90 11.02
C SER A 33 1.82 2.84 9.89
N ASN A 34 0.99 2.95 8.84
CA ASN A 34 1.27 3.81 7.70
C ASN A 34 0.99 5.27 8.04
N ILE A 35 1.75 6.16 7.41
CA ILE A 35 1.62 7.61 7.55
C ILE A 35 1.06 8.17 6.25
N PHE A 36 0.01 8.98 6.35
CA PHE A 36 -0.67 9.57 5.21
C PHE A 36 -0.31 11.04 5.06
N PHE A 37 0.07 11.46 3.86
CA PHE A 37 0.30 12.86 3.49
C PHE A 37 -0.70 13.32 2.43
N LEU A 38 -0.81 14.65 2.26
CA LEU A 38 -1.67 15.30 1.26
C LEU A 38 -3.14 14.83 1.28
N GLY A 39 -3.70 14.63 2.48
CA GLY A 39 -5.08 14.16 2.63
C GLY A 39 -5.32 12.74 2.12
N GLY A 40 -4.29 11.89 2.13
CA GLY A 40 -4.37 10.46 1.81
C GLY A 40 -3.83 10.07 0.43
N HIS A 41 -3.32 11.00 -0.37
CA HIS A 41 -2.76 10.70 -1.70
C HIS A 41 -1.38 10.05 -1.65
N LEU A 42 -0.63 10.27 -0.57
CA LEU A 42 0.65 9.64 -0.35
C LEU A 42 0.58 8.81 0.93
N ILE A 43 0.99 7.56 0.83
CA ILE A 43 1.04 6.62 1.95
C ILE A 43 2.50 6.26 2.11
N PHE A 44 3.06 6.41 3.30
CA PHE A 44 4.42 5.98 3.63
C PHE A 44 4.36 4.91 4.71
N GLY A 45 5.36 4.02 4.73
CA GLY A 45 5.52 3.11 5.86
C GLY A 45 6.02 3.85 7.11
N PRO A 46 6.11 3.15 8.25
CA PRO A 46 6.54 3.74 9.52
C PRO A 46 7.97 4.28 9.48
N ASP A 47 8.82 3.76 8.60
CA ASP A 47 10.24 4.14 8.48
C ASP A 47 10.50 5.33 7.55
N PHE A 48 9.53 6.25 7.39
CA PHE A 48 9.67 7.42 6.52
C PHE A 48 10.88 8.32 6.85
N ARG A 49 11.38 8.29 8.10
CA ARG A 49 12.61 9.00 8.49
C ARG A 49 13.84 8.50 7.75
N SER A 50 13.90 7.19 7.52
CA SER A 50 14.98 6.56 6.77
C SER A 50 14.92 6.92 5.29
N LEU A 51 13.72 7.12 4.73
CA LEU A 51 13.55 7.69 3.38
C LEU A 51 14.14 9.11 3.30
N PHE A 52 13.87 9.96 4.29
CA PHE A 52 14.47 11.30 4.34
C PHE A 52 16.00 11.23 4.40
N LEU A 53 16.55 10.32 5.20
CA LEU A 53 18.00 10.09 5.26
C LEU A 53 18.56 9.65 3.89
N THR A 54 17.90 8.73 3.18
CA THR A 54 18.29 8.31 1.83
C THR A 54 18.30 9.49 0.86
N VAL A 55 17.24 10.32 0.88
CA VAL A 55 17.15 11.53 0.05
C VAL A 55 18.29 12.49 0.38
N CYS A 56 18.60 12.72 1.65
CA CYS A 56 19.72 13.56 2.05
C CYS A 56 21.07 13.01 1.57
N LEU A 57 21.30 11.70 1.70
CA LEU A 57 22.54 11.06 1.23
C LEU A 57 22.74 11.15 -0.28
N ILE A 58 21.65 11.28 -1.05
CA ILE A 58 21.71 11.45 -2.51
C ILE A 58 21.87 12.93 -2.87
N VAL A 59 21.07 13.81 -2.26
CA VAL A 59 20.97 15.22 -2.67
C VAL A 59 22.15 16.05 -2.15
N VAL A 60 22.60 15.84 -0.91
CA VAL A 60 23.68 16.66 -0.31
C VAL A 60 24.98 16.57 -1.11
N PRO A 61 25.50 15.39 -1.47
CA PRO A 61 26.73 15.31 -2.29
C PRO A 61 26.59 16.01 -3.64
N VAL A 62 25.42 15.95 -4.27
CA VAL A 62 25.15 16.62 -5.55
C VAL A 62 25.14 18.13 -5.37
N ILE A 63 24.52 18.65 -4.31
CA ILE A 63 24.57 20.07 -3.97
C ILE A 63 26.01 20.53 -3.73
N LEU A 64 26.80 19.77 -2.96
CA LEU A 64 28.20 20.10 -2.68
C LEU A 64 29.04 20.10 -3.98
N PHE A 65 28.85 19.10 -4.84
CA PHE A 65 29.49 19.06 -6.15
C PHE A 65 29.12 20.29 -7.00
N CYS A 66 27.83 20.62 -7.05
CA CYS A 66 27.34 21.79 -7.76
C CYS A 66 27.84 23.11 -7.14
N ALA A 67 28.05 23.20 -5.83
CA ALA A 67 28.50 24.42 -5.17
C ALA A 67 30.02 24.64 -5.32
N PHE A 68 30.83 23.59 -5.13
CA PHE A 68 32.28 23.73 -5.00
C PHE A 68 33.06 23.33 -6.25
N ILE A 69 32.55 22.38 -7.03
CA ILE A 69 33.30 21.78 -8.14
C ILE A 69 32.83 22.31 -9.50
N SER A 70 31.54 22.63 -9.64
CA SER A 70 30.94 23.06 -10.92
C SER A 70 31.63 24.28 -11.54
N GLN A 71 31.94 25.30 -10.72
CA GLN A 71 32.56 26.54 -11.19
C GLN A 71 33.95 26.26 -11.76
N ARG A 72 34.72 25.39 -11.10
CA ARG A 72 36.06 25.01 -11.56
C ARG A 72 36.00 24.23 -12.88
N ILE A 73 35.08 23.28 -12.99
CA ILE A 73 34.91 22.46 -14.20
C ILE A 73 34.48 23.31 -15.40
N VAL A 74 33.54 24.26 -15.23
CA VAL A 74 33.08 25.11 -16.34
C VAL A 74 34.18 26.04 -16.85
N ASN A 75 35.11 26.44 -15.98
CA ASN A 75 36.21 27.32 -16.35
C ASN A 75 37.41 26.56 -16.95
N GLU A 76 37.67 25.32 -16.53
CA GLU A 76 38.80 24.51 -17.00
C GLU A 76 38.51 23.75 -18.31
N PHE A 77 37.24 23.37 -18.56
CA PHE A 77 36.85 22.60 -19.74
C PHE A 77 36.16 23.44 -20.82
N PRO A 78 36.16 22.99 -22.10
CA PRO A 78 35.33 23.59 -23.13
C PRO A 78 33.87 23.70 -22.68
N HIS A 79 33.22 24.84 -22.97
CA HIS A 79 31.88 25.17 -22.45
C HIS A 79 30.87 24.03 -22.57
N HIS A 80 30.82 23.35 -23.72
CA HIS A 80 29.89 22.24 -23.95
C HIS A 80 30.13 21.05 -23.00
N LEU A 81 31.40 20.68 -22.78
CA LEU A 81 31.78 19.53 -21.95
C LEU A 81 31.58 19.84 -20.45
N GLY A 82 31.95 21.04 -20.01
CA GLY A 82 31.75 21.47 -18.64
C GLY A 82 30.27 21.48 -18.23
N HIS A 83 29.38 21.97 -19.10
CA HIS A 83 27.93 21.93 -18.87
C HIS A 83 27.38 20.49 -18.84
N LEU A 84 27.83 19.61 -19.74
CA LEU A 84 27.40 18.20 -19.75
C LEU A 84 27.75 17.48 -18.44
N ILE A 85 28.95 17.72 -17.91
CA ILE A 85 29.42 17.11 -16.65
C ILE A 85 28.57 17.56 -15.44
N ILE A 86 27.94 18.74 -15.49
CA ILE A 86 27.05 19.22 -14.43
C ILE A 86 25.61 18.72 -14.63
N VAL A 87 25.10 18.81 -15.86
CA VAL A 87 23.71 18.48 -16.17
C VAL A 87 23.44 16.98 -16.01
N LEU A 88 24.38 16.12 -16.42
CA LEU A 88 24.16 14.67 -16.41
C LEU A 88 23.94 14.11 -14.98
N PRO A 89 24.79 14.40 -13.97
CA PRO A 89 24.52 14.00 -12.58
C PRO A 89 23.23 14.61 -12.01
N ALA A 90 22.90 15.86 -12.35
CA ALA A 90 21.69 16.51 -11.87
C ALA A 90 20.41 15.82 -12.42
N VAL A 91 20.40 15.49 -13.71
CA VAL A 91 19.31 14.73 -14.34
C VAL A 91 19.20 13.33 -13.74
N PHE A 92 20.32 12.62 -13.61
CA PHE A 92 20.33 11.28 -13.02
C PHE A 92 19.82 11.29 -11.57
N THR A 93 20.24 12.27 -10.77
CA THR A 93 19.77 12.46 -9.40
C THR A 93 18.26 12.70 -9.37
N THR A 94 17.76 13.58 -10.24
CA THR A 94 16.32 13.85 -10.36
C THR A 94 15.54 12.59 -10.72
N TYR A 95 16.06 11.80 -11.66
CA TYR A 95 15.46 10.53 -12.07
C TYR A 95 15.39 9.50 -10.92
N ILE A 96 16.49 9.35 -10.15
CA ILE A 96 16.52 8.46 -8.99
C ILE A 96 15.52 8.90 -7.91
N ILE A 97 15.43 10.21 -7.65
CA ILE A 97 14.46 10.75 -6.68
C ILE A 97 13.02 10.46 -7.15
N ILE A 98 12.72 10.65 -8.44
CA ILE A 98 11.39 10.30 -8.99
C ILE A 98 11.08 8.82 -8.79
N ILE A 99 12.03 7.91 -9.11
CA ILE A 99 11.83 6.47 -8.90
C ILE A 99 11.61 6.15 -7.42
N LEU A 100 12.37 6.76 -6.51
CA LEU A 100 12.20 6.55 -5.07
C LEU A 100 10.81 6.97 -4.61
N PHE A 101 10.29 8.10 -5.10
CA PHE A 101 8.92 8.53 -4.79
C PHE A 101 7.85 7.61 -5.41
N LEU A 102 8.03 7.17 -6.65
CA LEU A 102 7.10 6.24 -7.31
C LEU A 102 7.09 4.87 -6.62
N ALA A 103 8.26 4.38 -6.20
CA ALA A 103 8.38 3.17 -5.40
C ALA A 103 7.69 3.32 -4.03
N SER A 104 7.66 4.55 -3.49
CA SER A 104 6.95 4.89 -2.26
C SER A 104 5.41 4.99 -2.40
N GLY A 105 4.86 4.86 -3.61
CA GLY A 105 3.45 5.12 -3.88
C GLY A 105 2.52 3.90 -3.80
N LYS A 106 2.97 2.75 -3.30
CA LYS A 106 2.18 1.51 -3.39
C LYS A 106 1.16 1.36 -2.25
N TYR A 107 -0.05 0.94 -2.61
CA TYR A 107 -1.18 0.85 -1.71
C TYR A 107 -1.20 -0.52 -1.00
N PRO A 108 -1.09 -0.57 0.33
CA PRO A 108 -1.25 -1.81 1.09
C PRO A 108 -2.68 -2.35 1.01
N VAL A 109 -2.85 -3.66 1.24
CA VAL A 109 -4.17 -4.31 1.24
C VAL A 109 -5.00 -3.76 2.42
N PRO A 110 -6.21 -3.22 2.18
CA PRO A 110 -7.08 -2.73 3.25
C PRO A 110 -7.43 -3.84 4.25
N ARG A 111 -7.50 -3.49 5.53
CA ARG A 111 -7.95 -4.41 6.57
C ARG A 111 -9.46 -4.55 6.54
N ASN A 112 -9.97 -5.75 6.81
CA ASN A 112 -11.40 -5.93 7.04
C ASN A 112 -11.80 -5.36 8.40
N HIS A 113 -13.05 -4.92 8.52
CA HIS A 113 -13.62 -4.44 9.78
C HIS A 113 -14.00 -5.58 10.73
N HIS A 114 -14.32 -6.74 10.17
CA HIS A 114 -14.72 -7.95 10.88
C HIS A 114 -14.16 -9.19 10.16
N PRO A 115 -13.95 -10.30 10.87
CA PRO A 115 -13.53 -11.56 10.25
C PRO A 115 -14.49 -11.99 9.13
N PRO A 116 -14.01 -12.69 8.09
CA PRO A 116 -14.88 -13.27 7.07
C PRO A 116 -15.83 -14.29 7.73
N GLU A 117 -17.08 -14.32 7.27
CA GLU A 117 -18.01 -15.39 7.68
C GLU A 117 -17.51 -16.74 7.13
N PRO A 118 -17.68 -17.83 7.89
CA PRO A 118 -17.36 -19.17 7.38
C PRO A 118 -18.36 -19.54 6.28
N ASP A 119 -17.86 -19.82 5.06
CA ASP A 119 -18.73 -20.30 3.98
C ASP A 119 -19.30 -21.69 4.33
N ASP A 120 -20.62 -21.84 4.21
CA ASP A 120 -21.35 -23.10 4.52
C ASP A 120 -20.96 -24.29 3.61
N ASP A 121 -20.27 -24.05 2.48
CA ASP A 121 -19.88 -25.10 1.54
C ASP A 121 -18.55 -25.81 1.88
N VAL A 122 -17.60 -25.12 2.55
CA VAL A 122 -16.27 -25.69 2.89
C VAL A 122 -16.28 -26.42 4.24
N SER A 123 -17.28 -26.15 5.08
CA SER A 123 -17.47 -26.82 6.37
C SER A 123 -17.85 -28.31 6.23
N ARG A 124 -18.42 -28.72 5.08
CA ARG A 124 -18.86 -30.11 4.82
C ARG A 124 -17.72 -31.10 4.56
N ILE A 125 -16.56 -30.65 4.05
CA ILE A 125 -15.40 -31.54 3.79
C ILE A 125 -14.59 -31.80 5.07
N SER A 126 -14.72 -30.93 6.08
CA SER A 126 -13.90 -30.98 7.30
C SER A 126 -14.53 -31.82 8.42
N THR A 127 -15.81 -32.21 8.32
CA THR A 127 -16.60 -32.70 9.46
C THR A 127 -16.53 -34.21 9.71
N GLU A 128 -15.80 -34.99 8.92
CA GLU A 128 -15.75 -36.44 9.13
C GLU A 128 -14.68 -36.90 10.15
N TRP A 129 -13.82 -36.01 10.67
CA TRP A 129 -12.70 -36.39 11.54
C TRP A 129 -12.46 -35.41 12.71
N ALA A 130 -13.37 -35.34 13.68
CA ALA A 130 -13.04 -35.15 15.10
C ALA A 130 -14.31 -35.05 15.96
N GLY A 131 -14.47 -35.98 16.90
CA GLY A 131 -15.44 -35.85 17.98
C GLY A 131 -15.06 -34.75 18.97
N SER A 132 -16.08 -34.11 19.52
CA SER A 132 -16.10 -33.36 20.79
C SER A 132 -15.09 -32.21 20.95
N GLN A 133 -15.57 -30.96 20.85
CA GLN A 133 -15.61 -30.02 21.98
C GLN A 133 -16.18 -28.66 21.56
N SER A 134 -17.12 -28.18 22.37
CA SER A 134 -17.64 -26.82 22.39
C SER A 134 -16.54 -25.80 22.73
N GLY A 135 -16.29 -24.86 21.83
CA GLY A 135 -15.44 -23.69 22.05
C GLY A 135 -15.35 -22.86 20.77
N ALA A 136 -15.70 -21.57 20.86
CA ALA A 136 -15.71 -20.53 19.82
C ALA A 136 -15.27 -20.97 18.42
N GLN A 137 -16.18 -20.90 17.43
CA GLN A 137 -15.92 -21.16 16.01
C GLN A 137 -14.65 -20.43 15.55
N SER A 138 -13.50 -21.09 15.66
CA SER A 138 -12.23 -20.53 15.24
C SER A 138 -12.17 -20.68 13.73
N LEU A 139 -12.04 -19.57 13.01
CA LEU A 139 -11.91 -19.60 11.56
C LEU A 139 -10.78 -20.54 11.14
N PRO A 140 -10.99 -21.38 10.11
CA PRO A 140 -9.96 -22.32 9.69
C PRO A 140 -8.70 -21.54 9.30
N PRO A 141 -7.51 -21.94 9.80
CA PRO A 141 -6.26 -21.23 9.52
C PRO A 141 -5.93 -21.11 8.04
N THR A 142 -6.48 -22.01 7.23
CA THR A 142 -6.34 -22.05 5.78
C THR A 142 -7.68 -22.22 5.08
N LYS A 143 -7.83 -21.57 3.93
CA LYS A 143 -8.97 -21.72 3.02
C LYS A 143 -8.45 -22.12 1.64
N GLU A 144 -9.18 -22.96 0.93
CA GLU A 144 -8.87 -23.28 -0.48
C GLU A 144 -9.61 -22.31 -1.39
N VAL A 145 -8.89 -21.71 -2.34
CA VAL A 145 -9.43 -20.73 -3.29
C VAL A 145 -8.98 -21.14 -4.69
N ILE A 146 -9.92 -21.15 -5.64
CA ILE A 146 -9.64 -21.48 -7.03
C ILE A 146 -9.13 -20.23 -7.73
N VAL A 147 -7.92 -20.30 -8.29
CA VAL A 147 -7.32 -19.23 -9.11
C VAL A 147 -6.88 -19.83 -10.44
N ASN A 148 -7.43 -19.33 -11.55
CA ASN A 148 -7.19 -19.86 -12.90
C ASN A 148 -7.42 -21.38 -13.02
N GLY A 149 -8.44 -21.92 -12.34
CA GLY A 149 -8.76 -23.35 -12.34
C GLY A 149 -7.88 -24.22 -11.43
N MET A 150 -6.88 -23.65 -10.75
CA MET A 150 -6.05 -24.36 -9.78
C MET A 150 -6.50 -24.06 -8.35
N VAL A 151 -6.59 -25.09 -7.51
CA VAL A 151 -6.89 -24.95 -6.08
C VAL A 151 -5.62 -24.49 -5.35
N VAL A 152 -5.66 -23.29 -4.76
CA VAL A 152 -4.56 -22.71 -3.99
C VAL A 152 -4.99 -22.53 -2.55
N ARG A 153 -4.18 -23.04 -1.62
CA ARG A 153 -4.41 -22.88 -0.19
C ARG A 153 -3.90 -21.51 0.30
N VAL A 154 -4.81 -20.67 0.77
CA VAL A 154 -4.52 -19.36 1.35
C VAL A 154 -4.54 -19.40 2.88
N LYS A 155 -3.80 -18.50 3.54
CA LYS A 155 -3.70 -18.42 5.00
C LYS A 155 -4.49 -17.24 5.54
N TYR A 156 -5.06 -17.39 6.73
CA TYR A 156 -5.73 -16.29 7.44
C TYR A 156 -4.71 -15.31 8.07
N CYS A 157 -5.01 -14.01 8.03
CA CYS A 157 -4.31 -12.98 8.79
C CYS A 157 -5.21 -12.51 9.94
N GLN A 158 -4.82 -12.80 11.18
CA GLN A 158 -5.55 -12.35 12.37
C GLN A 158 -5.53 -10.82 12.50
N THR A 159 -4.39 -10.19 12.25
CA THR A 159 -4.22 -8.72 12.38
C THR A 159 -5.05 -7.92 11.37
N CYS A 160 -5.15 -8.41 10.13
CA CYS A 160 -5.90 -7.76 9.05
C CYS A 160 -7.31 -8.31 8.86
N MET A 161 -7.66 -9.37 9.60
CA MET A 161 -8.95 -10.08 9.57
C MET A 161 -9.38 -10.51 8.17
N LEU A 162 -8.45 -11.05 7.38
CA LEU A 162 -8.69 -11.47 6.00
C LEU A 162 -7.92 -12.74 5.64
N TYR A 163 -8.44 -13.52 4.69
CA TYR A 163 -7.66 -14.55 4.01
C TYR A 163 -6.73 -13.89 3.01
N ARG A 164 -5.42 -14.13 3.14
CA ARG A 164 -4.39 -13.49 2.32
C ARG A 164 -4.48 -14.04 0.90
N SER A 165 -4.63 -13.18 -0.10
CA SER A 165 -4.60 -13.61 -1.50
C SER A 165 -3.30 -14.36 -1.83
N PRO A 166 -3.26 -15.17 -2.91
CA PRO A 166 -2.02 -15.83 -3.31
C PRO A 166 -0.88 -14.83 -3.47
N ARG A 167 0.27 -15.11 -2.84
CA ARG A 167 1.45 -14.23 -2.74
C ARG A 167 1.31 -12.99 -1.85
N CYS A 168 0.21 -12.82 -1.12
CA CYS A 168 0.10 -11.80 -0.08
C CYS A 168 0.73 -12.26 1.24
N SER A 169 1.52 -11.39 1.85
CA SER A 169 2.08 -11.62 3.20
C SER A 169 1.83 -10.42 4.11
N HIS A 170 1.77 -10.68 5.41
CA HIS A 170 1.67 -9.61 6.41
C HIS A 170 3.07 -9.11 6.75
N CYS A 171 3.31 -7.81 6.57
CA CYS A 171 4.51 -7.15 7.08
C CYS A 171 4.22 -6.64 8.49
N SER A 172 4.96 -7.14 9.48
CA SER A 172 4.81 -6.70 10.88
C SER A 172 5.25 -5.25 11.11
N ILE A 173 6.22 -4.77 10.32
CA ILE A 173 6.74 -3.40 10.42
C ILE A 173 5.66 -2.39 9.99
N CYS A 174 5.16 -2.50 8.76
CA CYS A 174 4.05 -1.67 8.27
C CYS A 174 2.71 -2.02 8.93
N ASN A 175 2.64 -3.16 9.62
CA ASN A 175 1.45 -3.71 10.24
C ASN A 175 0.31 -3.84 9.22
N ASN A 176 0.58 -4.33 8.02
CA ASN A 176 -0.44 -4.49 6.97
C ASN A 176 -0.11 -5.66 6.06
N CYS A 177 -1.15 -6.21 5.43
CA CYS A 177 -0.98 -7.18 4.35
C CYS A 177 -0.52 -6.46 3.08
N VAL A 178 0.46 -7.04 2.40
CA VAL A 178 1.07 -6.52 1.17
C VAL A 178 0.96 -7.60 0.11
N GLU A 179 0.46 -7.23 -1.06
CA GLU A 179 0.34 -8.13 -2.20
C GLU A 179 1.72 -8.34 -2.84
N ARG A 180 2.00 -9.57 -3.32
CA ARG A 180 3.31 -9.94 -3.89
C ARG A 180 4.49 -9.54 -3.00
N PHE A 181 4.32 -9.60 -1.68
CA PHE A 181 5.34 -9.15 -0.73
C PHE A 181 6.69 -9.85 -0.99
N ASP A 182 7.74 -9.03 -1.10
CA ASP A 182 9.13 -9.50 -1.12
C ASP A 182 9.79 -9.23 0.23
N HIS A 183 10.02 -7.95 0.53
CA HIS A 183 10.68 -7.53 1.74
C HIS A 183 10.24 -6.11 2.15
N HIS A 184 10.53 -5.73 3.38
CA HIS A 184 10.44 -4.33 3.81
C HIS A 184 11.81 -3.68 3.66
N CYS A 185 11.89 -2.58 2.91
CA CYS A 185 13.13 -1.85 2.69
C CYS A 185 13.15 -0.58 3.55
N PRO A 186 14.00 -0.52 4.59
CA PRO A 186 14.11 0.67 5.44
C PRO A 186 14.54 1.92 4.67
N TRP A 187 15.39 1.76 3.64
CA TRP A 187 15.91 2.89 2.84
C TRP A 187 14.84 3.59 2.00
N VAL A 188 13.83 2.84 1.57
CA VAL A 188 12.66 3.37 0.85
C VAL A 188 11.51 3.68 1.82
N GLY A 189 11.59 3.17 3.06
CA GLY A 189 10.57 3.33 4.09
C GLY A 189 9.30 2.53 3.81
N GLN A 190 9.37 1.48 2.99
CA GLN A 190 8.19 0.75 2.50
C GLN A 190 8.46 -0.72 2.15
N CYS A 191 7.37 -1.48 2.00
CA CYS A 191 7.40 -2.83 1.47
C CYS A 191 7.58 -2.84 -0.04
N ILE A 192 8.48 -3.72 -0.51
CA ILE A 192 8.76 -3.98 -1.91
C ILE A 192 7.97 -5.20 -2.37
N GLU A 193 7.38 -5.09 -3.55
CA GLU A 193 6.61 -6.16 -4.18
C GLU A 193 7.43 -6.82 -5.28
N LYS A 194 7.24 -8.12 -5.48
CA LYS A 194 7.77 -8.86 -6.62
C LYS A 194 7.04 -8.45 -7.89
N VAL A 195 7.81 -8.07 -8.92
CA VAL A 195 7.31 -7.81 -10.27
C VAL A 195 6.78 -9.11 -10.87
#